data_AF-A0A0F9YAH7-F1
#
_entry.id   AF-A0A0F9YAH7-F1
#
_cell.length_a   1.000
_cell.length_b   1.000
_cell.length_c   1.000
_cell.angle_alpha   90.00
_cell.angle_beta   90.00
_cell.angle_gamma   90.00
#
_symmetry.space_group_name_H-M   'P 1'
#
loop_
_entity.id
_entity.type
_entity.pdbx_description
1 polymer ?
#
loop_
_entity_poly.entity_id
_entity_poly.type
_entity_poly.pdbx_seq_one_letter_code
_entity_poly.pdbx_strand_id
1 'polypeptide(L)'
;MKIIICGSISAANEIIKVKETLEKTGHEVEIPEGVKRPELRPTDSTSSSEKADTKIKHDLIRGYYEKIKTYDIVLIVNPEKKGIKGYIGGNTLIEMAFAHVLNKKLYCLYPLSELSYAAEILAVQPIILNGNLNKLK
;
A
#
# COMPACT_ATOMS: atom_id res chain seq x y z
N MET A 1 -11.46 -8.44 -11.17
CA MET A 1 -11.10 -8.75 -9.77
C MET A 1 -11.00 -7.46 -8.99
N LYS A 2 -11.19 -7.54 -7.68
CA LYS A 2 -11.07 -6.43 -6.74
C LYS A 2 -9.63 -6.35 -6.21
N ILE A 3 -8.95 -5.26 -6.50
CA ILE A 3 -7.56 -5.00 -6.09
C ILE A 3 -7.53 -3.88 -5.07
N ILE A 4 -6.92 -4.11 -3.91
CA ILE A 4 -6.67 -3.04 -2.93
C ILE A 4 -5.19 -2.66 -2.95
N ILE A 5 -4.91 -1.38 -3.18
CA ILE A 5 -3.56 -0.84 -3.28
C ILE A 5 -3.13 -0.30 -1.92
N CYS A 6 -2.09 -0.88 -1.35
CA CYS A 6 -1.42 -0.35 -0.16
C CYS A 6 -0.14 0.37 -0.57
N GLY A 7 0.26 1.40 0.19
CA GLY A 7 1.48 2.14 -0.13
C GLY A 7 1.62 3.44 0.65
N SER A 8 2.81 4.01 0.62
CA SER A 8 3.05 5.30 1.26
C SER A 8 2.25 6.39 0.55
N ILE A 9 1.58 7.26 1.31
CA ILE A 9 0.88 8.44 0.75
C ILE A 9 1.83 9.35 -0.05
N SER A 10 3.14 9.34 0.24
CA SER A 10 4.12 10.06 -0.58
C SER A 10 4.22 9.54 -2.02
N ALA A 11 3.72 8.34 -2.30
CA ALA A 11 3.63 7.74 -3.63
C ALA A 11 2.25 7.97 -4.29
N ALA A 12 1.46 8.96 -3.83
CA ALA A 12 0.09 9.20 -4.30
C ALA A 12 -0.05 9.25 -5.83
N ASN A 13 0.84 9.97 -6.52
CA ASN A 13 0.79 10.10 -7.99
C ASN A 13 0.95 8.74 -8.68
N GLU A 14 1.85 7.89 -8.16
CA GLU A 14 2.09 6.58 -8.72
C GLU A 14 0.96 5.60 -8.39
N ILE A 15 0.41 5.68 -7.18
CA ILE A 15 -0.79 4.93 -6.78
C ILE A 15 -1.96 5.26 -7.72
N ILE A 16 -2.18 6.55 -8.04
CA ILE A 16 -3.23 6.99 -8.96
C ILE A 16 -2.97 6.43 -10.36
N LYS A 17 -1.75 6.53 -10.88
CA LYS A 17 -1.38 5.99 -12.20
C LYS A 17 -1.60 4.47 -12.29
N VAL A 18 -1.22 3.73 -11.24
CA VAL A 18 -1.41 2.28 -11.16
C VAL A 18 -2.90 1.95 -11.11
N LYS A 19 -3.69 2.67 -10.30
CA LYS A 19 -5.15 2.54 -10.25
C LYS A 19 -5.77 2.71 -11.63
N GLU A 20 -5.50 3.81 -12.33
CA GLU A 20 -6.04 4.07 -13.66
C GLU A 20 -5.66 2.99 -14.67
N THR A 21 -4.43 2.47 -14.59
CA THR A 21 -3.95 1.40 -15.47
C THR A 21 -4.73 0.10 -15.25
N LEU A 22 -4.96 -0.27 -14.00
CA LEU A 22 -5.69 -1.49 -13.62
C LEU A 22 -7.20 -1.37 -13.91
N GLU A 23 -7.78 -0.19 -13.73
CA GLU A 23 -9.19 0.05 -14.06
C GLU A 23 -9.44 -0.04 -15.57
N LYS A 24 -8.49 0.43 -16.39
CA LYS A 24 -8.53 0.26 -17.86
C LYS A 24 -8.51 -1.20 -18.30
N THR A 25 -7.99 -2.12 -17.48
CA THR A 25 -8.00 -3.55 -17.75
C THR A 25 -9.17 -4.29 -17.09
N GLY A 26 -10.17 -3.56 -16.58
CA GLY A 26 -11.42 -4.11 -16.04
C GLY A 26 -11.36 -4.55 -14.57
N HIS A 27 -10.37 -4.08 -13.80
CA HIS A 27 -10.31 -4.32 -12.36
C HIS A 27 -11.06 -3.24 -11.58
N GLU A 28 -11.64 -3.63 -10.43
CA GLU A 28 -12.17 -2.69 -9.44
C GLU A 28 -11.03 -2.40 -8.44
N VAL A 29 -10.66 -1.12 -8.27
CA VAL A 29 -9.43 -0.76 -7.53
C VAL A 29 -9.71 0.20 -6.38
N GLU A 30 -9.33 -0.19 -5.16
CA GLU A 30 -9.33 0.68 -3.98
C GLU A 30 -7.93 1.19 -3.68
N ILE A 31 -7.84 2.44 -3.21
CA ILE A 31 -6.59 3.13 -2.86
C ILE A 31 -6.70 3.74 -1.45
N PRO A 32 -5.58 4.08 -0.79
CA PRO A 32 -5.60 4.56 0.59
C PRO A 32 -6.39 5.87 0.73
N GLU A 33 -7.05 6.06 1.87
CA GLU A 33 -7.86 7.28 2.12
C GLU A 33 -7.05 8.56 1.94
N GLY A 34 -5.80 8.61 2.42
CA GLY A 34 -4.94 9.78 2.23
C GLY A 34 -4.58 10.06 0.77
N VAL A 35 -4.74 9.10 -0.15
CA VAL A 35 -4.62 9.36 -1.59
C VAL A 35 -5.91 9.98 -2.14
N LYS A 36 -7.09 9.50 -1.72
CA LYS A 36 -8.40 10.02 -2.15
C LYS A 36 -8.74 11.38 -1.57
N ARG A 37 -8.25 11.65 -0.36
CA ARG A 37 -8.58 12.81 0.47
C ARG A 37 -7.31 13.60 0.77
N PRO A 38 -6.94 14.56 -0.10
CA PRO A 38 -5.71 15.33 0.05
C PRO A 38 -5.59 16.05 1.41
N GLU A 39 -6.70 16.39 2.04
CA GLU A 39 -6.74 17.02 3.37
C GLU A 39 -6.27 16.12 4.51
N LEU A 40 -6.21 14.80 4.28
CA LEU A 40 -5.64 13.83 5.24
C LEU A 40 -4.13 13.63 5.04
N ARG A 41 -3.52 14.25 4.03
CA ARG A 41 -2.11 14.05 3.73
C ARG A 41 -1.25 14.86 4.71
N PRO A 42 -0.30 14.21 5.40
CA PRO A 42 0.65 14.96 6.20
C PRO A 42 1.58 15.80 5.31
N THR A 43 1.94 16.97 5.81
CA THR A 43 3.04 17.78 5.30
C THR A 43 4.37 17.34 5.93
N ASP A 44 5.49 17.87 5.44
CA ASP A 44 6.80 17.63 6.05
C ASP A 44 6.89 18.17 7.49
N SER A 45 6.08 19.17 7.84
CA SER A 45 5.98 19.72 9.20
C SER A 45 5.06 18.94 10.13
N THR A 46 4.24 18.00 9.62
CA THR A 46 3.31 17.23 10.46
C THR A 46 4.07 16.26 11.35
N SER A 47 3.92 16.42 12.67
CA SER A 47 4.53 15.55 13.68
C SER A 47 3.95 14.14 13.64
N SER A 48 4.63 13.20 14.30
CA SER A 48 4.13 11.83 14.46
C SER A 48 2.83 11.76 15.27
N SER A 49 2.64 12.67 16.24
CA SER A 49 1.41 12.75 17.04
C SER A 49 0.23 13.17 16.17
N GLU A 50 0.36 14.23 15.38
CA GLU A 50 -0.72 14.70 14.50
C GLU A 50 -1.08 13.67 13.42
N LYS A 51 -0.07 12.94 12.90
CA LYS A 51 -0.29 11.79 12.02
C LYS A 51 -1.09 10.69 12.71
N ALA A 52 -0.81 10.41 13.99
CA ALA A 52 -1.56 9.44 14.77
C ALA A 52 -2.99 9.92 15.05
N ASP A 53 -3.18 11.18 15.45
CA ASP A 53 -4.48 11.77 15.72
C ASP A 53 -5.40 11.69 14.50
N THR A 54 -4.87 11.98 13.30
CA THR A 54 -5.60 11.84 12.04
C THR A 54 -6.05 10.41 11.81
N LYS A 55 -5.16 9.42 12.04
CA LYS A 55 -5.47 8.00 11.88
C LYS A 55 -6.52 7.52 12.89
N ILE A 56 -6.44 7.99 14.14
CA ILE A 56 -7.38 7.65 15.21
C ILE A 56 -8.75 8.25 14.90
N LYS A 57 -8.80 9.56 14.60
CA LYS A 57 -10.02 10.30 14.30
C LYS A 57 -10.83 9.70 13.16
N HIS A 58 -10.15 9.19 12.13
CA HIS A 58 -10.79 8.61 10.94
C HIS A 58 -10.76 7.07 10.93
N ASP A 59 -10.31 6.45 12.03
CA ASP A 59 -10.13 5.01 12.18
C ASP A 59 -9.47 4.33 10.96
N LEU A 60 -8.43 4.98 10.41
CA LEU A 60 -7.90 4.63 9.09
C LEU A 60 -7.33 3.21 9.03
N ILE A 61 -6.73 2.73 10.12
CA ILE A 61 -6.14 1.38 10.18
C ILE A 61 -7.23 0.31 10.14
N ARG A 62 -8.23 0.39 11.03
CA ARG A 62 -9.33 -0.59 11.07
C ARG A 62 -10.20 -0.48 9.83
N GLY A 63 -10.51 0.73 9.39
CA GLY A 63 -11.28 0.97 8.17
C GLY A 63 -10.61 0.38 6.93
N TYR A 64 -9.28 0.48 6.80
CA TYR A 64 -8.57 -0.12 5.67
C TYR A 64 -8.45 -1.64 5.78
N TYR A 65 -8.27 -2.18 6.98
CA TYR A 65 -8.35 -3.62 7.24
C TYR A 65 -9.71 -4.22 6.82
N GLU A 66 -10.82 -3.57 7.17
CA GLU A 66 -12.16 -3.99 6.76
C GLU A 66 -12.32 -4.06 5.23
N LYS A 67 -11.69 -3.13 4.51
CA LYS A 67 -11.63 -3.16 3.05
C LYS A 67 -10.75 -4.31 2.55
N ILE A 68 -9.56 -4.51 3.10
CA ILE A 68 -8.66 -5.61 2.67
C ILE A 68 -9.38 -6.97 2.71
N LYS A 69 -10.24 -7.21 3.70
CA LYS A 69 -11.04 -8.45 3.78
C LYS A 69 -11.91 -8.71 2.56
N THR A 70 -12.50 -7.67 1.96
CA THR A 70 -13.48 -7.78 0.87
C THR A 70 -12.87 -7.78 -0.53
N TYR A 71 -11.55 -7.57 -0.64
CA TYR A 71 -10.83 -7.53 -1.91
C TYR A 71 -10.13 -8.86 -2.21
N ASP A 72 -9.94 -9.16 -3.49
CA ASP A 72 -9.38 -10.45 -3.93
C ASP A 72 -7.87 -10.53 -3.65
N ILE A 73 -7.16 -9.43 -3.94
CA ILE A 73 -5.69 -9.35 -3.83
C ILE A 73 -5.25 -8.01 -3.26
N VAL A 74 -4.06 -8.00 -2.64
CA VAL A 74 -3.39 -6.82 -2.12
C VAL A 74 -2.18 -6.49 -3.01
N LEU A 75 -2.10 -5.26 -3.50
CA LEU A 75 -0.98 -4.75 -4.28
C LEU A 75 -0.25 -3.65 -3.51
N ILE A 76 1.03 -3.86 -3.23
CA ILE A 76 1.91 -2.85 -2.65
C ILE A 76 2.54 -2.03 -3.77
N VAL A 77 2.26 -0.72 -3.79
CA VAL A 77 2.94 0.24 -4.66
C VAL A 77 4.10 0.85 -3.87
N ASN A 78 5.30 0.32 -4.10
CA ASN A 78 6.54 0.61 -3.35
C ASN A 78 7.63 1.26 -4.24
N PRO A 79 7.41 2.46 -4.80
CA PRO A 79 8.43 3.11 -5.61
C PRO A 79 9.61 3.58 -4.77
N GLU A 80 10.60 4.16 -5.45
CA GLU A 80 11.72 4.80 -4.77
C GLU A 80 11.25 5.97 -3.89
N LYS A 81 11.78 6.04 -2.67
CA LYS A 81 11.53 7.15 -1.75
C LYS A 81 12.86 7.58 -1.11
N LYS A 82 13.24 8.84 -1.31
CA LYS A 82 14.46 9.43 -0.73
C LYS A 82 15.72 8.57 -1.00
N GLY A 83 15.89 8.08 -2.23
CA GLY A 83 17.02 7.22 -2.61
C GLY A 83 16.84 5.73 -2.31
N ILE A 84 15.79 5.34 -1.59
CA ILE A 84 15.54 3.94 -1.22
C ILE A 84 14.56 3.32 -2.22
N LYS A 85 15.08 2.52 -3.15
CA LYS A 85 14.30 1.80 -4.17
C LYS A 85 13.51 0.68 -3.55
N GLY A 86 12.20 0.60 -3.81
CA GLY A 86 11.37 -0.47 -3.25
C GLY A 86 10.80 -0.17 -1.87
N TYR A 87 10.82 1.09 -1.43
CA TYR A 87 10.57 1.48 -0.05
C TYR A 87 9.17 1.07 0.43
N ILE A 88 9.13 0.42 1.59
CA ILE A 88 7.90 0.05 2.30
C ILE A 88 7.94 0.73 3.66
N GLY A 89 6.94 1.58 3.97
CA GLY A 89 6.87 2.27 5.26
C GLY A 89 6.10 1.46 6.31
N GLY A 90 6.23 1.85 7.59
CA GLY A 90 5.61 1.13 8.70
C GLY A 90 4.09 0.91 8.60
N ASN A 91 3.33 1.86 8.04
CA ASN A 91 1.89 1.65 7.81
C ASN A 91 1.63 0.55 6.77
N THR A 92 2.43 0.53 5.70
CA THR A 92 2.33 -0.47 4.64
C THR A 92 2.78 -1.84 5.13
N LEU A 93 3.76 -1.92 6.03
CA LEU A 93 4.12 -3.18 6.67
C LEU A 93 2.95 -3.77 7.49
N ILE A 94 2.20 -2.92 8.22
CA ILE A 94 0.99 -3.35 8.94
C ILE A 94 -0.06 -3.88 7.96
N GLU A 95 -0.28 -3.19 6.83
CA GLU A 95 -1.21 -3.61 5.78
C GLU A 95 -0.79 -4.94 5.13
N MET A 96 0.52 -5.17 4.96
CA MET A 96 1.06 -6.45 4.50
C MET A 96 0.80 -7.57 5.52
N ALA A 97 0.95 -7.31 6.81
CA ALA A 97 0.61 -8.26 7.86
C ALA A 97 -0.89 -8.61 7.85
N PHE A 98 -1.77 -7.62 7.62
CA PHE A 98 -3.21 -7.87 7.43
C PHE A 98 -3.49 -8.78 6.24
N ALA A 99 -2.84 -8.52 5.10
CA ALA A 99 -2.96 -9.39 3.93
C ALA A 99 -2.54 -10.83 4.24
N HIS A 100 -1.43 -10.99 4.96
CA HIS A 100 -0.87 -12.29 5.32
C HIS A 100 -1.80 -13.10 6.23
N VAL A 101 -2.29 -12.51 7.33
CA VAL A 101 -3.20 -13.22 8.26
C VAL A 101 -4.56 -13.55 7.62
N LEU A 102 -4.98 -12.77 6.61
CA LEU A 102 -6.18 -13.02 5.81
C LEU A 102 -5.94 -14.01 4.65
N ASN A 103 -4.73 -14.56 4.53
CA ASN A 103 -4.32 -15.44 3.43
C ASN A 103 -4.60 -14.85 2.04
N LYS A 104 -4.43 -13.53 1.89
CA LYS A 104 -4.61 -12.83 0.61
C LYS A 104 -3.37 -12.99 -0.25
N LYS A 105 -3.55 -13.08 -1.57
CA LYS A 105 -2.43 -12.92 -2.50
C LYS A 105 -1.87 -11.50 -2.36
N LEU A 106 -0.60 -11.43 -1.96
CA LEU A 106 0.12 -10.19 -1.72
C LEU A 106 1.17 -9.98 -2.80
N TYR A 107 1.08 -8.86 -3.51
CA TYR A 107 1.99 -8.50 -4.58
C TYR A 107 2.77 -7.23 -4.22
N CYS A 108 4.03 -7.14 -4.62
CA CYS A 108 4.77 -5.88 -4.63
C CYS A 108 5.07 -5.46 -6.06
N LEU A 109 4.80 -4.20 -6.39
CA LEU A 109 5.01 -3.68 -7.73
C LEU A 109 6.51 -3.70 -8.09
N TYR A 110 7.37 -3.26 -7.18
CA TYR A 110 8.82 -3.21 -7.38
C TYR A 110 9.58 -4.14 -6.43
N PRO A 111 10.85 -4.47 -6.73
CA PRO A 111 11.71 -5.23 -5.83
C PRO A 111 11.78 -4.63 -4.42
N LEU A 112 12.01 -5.48 -3.43
CA LEU A 112 12.08 -5.08 -2.03
C LEU A 112 13.41 -4.40 -1.71
N SER A 113 13.37 -3.39 -0.84
CA SER A 113 14.58 -2.79 -0.27
C SER A 113 15.10 -3.58 0.92
N GLU A 114 16.40 -3.44 1.22
CA GLU A 114 16.95 -3.80 2.53
C GLU A 114 16.66 -2.70 3.55
N LEU A 115 15.61 -2.91 4.35
CA LEU A 115 15.23 -2.07 5.49
C LEU A 115 15.58 -2.79 6.79
N SER A 116 15.62 -2.07 7.91
CA SER A 116 15.89 -2.66 9.23
C SER A 116 14.85 -3.72 9.67
N TYR A 117 13.70 -3.77 8.99
CA TYR A 117 12.59 -4.72 9.16
C TYR A 117 12.35 -5.54 7.87
N ALA A 118 13.39 -5.78 7.07
CA ALA A 118 13.28 -6.57 5.85
C ALA A 118 12.86 -8.02 6.13
N ALA A 119 13.23 -8.57 7.28
CA ALA A 119 12.86 -9.92 7.69
C ALA A 119 11.32 -10.11 7.71
N GLU A 120 10.59 -9.14 8.26
CA GLU A 120 9.13 -9.16 8.31
C GLU A 120 8.50 -9.04 6.91
N ILE A 121 9.09 -8.22 6.04
CA ILE A 121 8.64 -8.07 4.64
C ILE A 121 8.85 -9.37 3.86
N LEU A 122 9.97 -10.07 4.08
CA LEU A 122 10.26 -11.34 3.43
C LEU A 122 9.38 -12.47 3.98
N ALA A 123 9.09 -12.47 5.29
CA ALA A 123 8.30 -13.49 5.97
C ALA A 123 6.84 -13.57 5.46
N VAL A 124 6.27 -12.42 5.04
CA VAL A 124 4.93 -12.39 4.42
C VAL A 124 4.92 -12.84 2.95
N GLN A 125 6.08 -13.21 2.40
CA GLN A 125 6.26 -13.87 1.09
C GLN A 125 5.52 -13.18 -0.08
N PRO A 126 5.75 -11.87 -0.31
CA PRO A 126 5.09 -11.16 -1.39
C PRO A 126 5.58 -11.62 -2.76
N ILE A 127 4.68 -11.62 -3.74
CA ILE A 127 5.00 -11.90 -5.14
C ILE A 127 5.49 -10.61 -5.82
N ILE A 128 6.71 -10.61 -6.35
CA ILE A 128 7.34 -9.42 -6.94
C ILE A 128 7.02 -9.30 -8.44
N LEU A 129 6.33 -8.24 -8.83
CA LEU A 129 5.87 -8.03 -10.21
C LEU A 129 6.97 -7.50 -11.14
N ASN A 130 7.97 -6.80 -10.59
CA ASN A 130 9.02 -6.11 -11.34
C ASN A 130 8.45 -5.08 -12.34
N GLY A 131 7.52 -4.25 -11.86
CA GLY A 131 6.84 -3.20 -12.63
C GLY A 131 5.78 -3.70 -13.61
N ASN A 132 5.64 -5.01 -13.79
CA ASN A 132 4.72 -5.58 -14.78
C ASN A 132 3.37 -5.98 -14.16
N LEU A 133 2.40 -5.07 -14.23
CA LEU A 133 1.04 -5.27 -13.74
C LEU A 133 0.27 -6.41 -14.45
N ASN A 134 0.67 -6.78 -15.68
CA ASN A 134 0.02 -7.89 -16.41
C ASN A 134 0.28 -9.26 -15.77
N LYS A 135 1.18 -9.34 -14.79
CA LYS A 135 1.44 -10.57 -14.03
C LYS A 135 0.45 -10.79 -12.87
N LEU A 136 -0.49 -9.87 -12.64
CA LEU A 136 -1.56 -10.06 -11.67
C LEU A 136 -2.49 -11.20 -12.14
N LYS A 137 -2.68 -12.18 -11.26
CA LYS A 137 -3.52 -13.37 -11.47
C LYS A 137 -4.38 -13.66 -10.26
#